data_AF-A0A0C2WGP2-F1
#
_entry.id   AF-A0A0C2WGP2-F1
#
_cell.length_a   1.000
_cell.length_b   1.000
_cell.length_c   1.000
_cell.angle_alpha   90.00
_cell.angle_beta   90.00
_cell.angle_gamma   90.00
#
_symmetry.space_group_name_H-M   'P 1'
#
loop_
_entity.id
_entity.type
_entity.pdbx_description
1 polymer ?
#
loop_
_entity_poly.entity_id
_entity_poly.type
_entity_poly.pdbx_seq_one_letter_code
_entity_poly.pdbx_strand_id
1 'polypeptide(L)'
;VPIFPTESKLRIQVSAKTVTVTCRQIPLTPAYAFTDYRAQGQTLNHVIVDLGRPPTGKLTAFNAYVALSRSSGRDSIRLLRDFDEDLFTTVPSEALEDEDARLEVLDQMTRGE
;
A
#
# COMPACT_ATOMS: atom_id res chain seq x y z
N VAL A 1 22.44 -4.84 21.12
CA VAL A 1 22.78 -3.50 20.59
C VAL A 1 21.84 -2.49 21.23
N PRO A 2 22.33 -1.44 21.92
CA PRO A 2 21.45 -0.42 22.49
C PRO A 2 20.80 0.42 21.38
N ILE A 3 19.51 0.76 21.54
CA ILE A 3 18.75 1.58 20.61
C ILE A 3 18.60 2.99 21.21
N PHE A 4 18.96 4.01 20.45
CA PHE A 4 18.90 5.41 20.90
C PHE A 4 17.79 6.18 20.16
N PRO A 5 17.25 7.25 20.76
CA PRO A 5 16.29 8.11 20.08
C PRO A 5 16.91 8.78 18.84
N THR A 6 16.15 8.79 17.74
CA THR A 6 16.46 9.47 16.49
C THR A 6 15.57 10.69 16.33
N GLU A 7 16.09 11.74 15.71
CA GLU A 7 15.32 12.93 15.34
C GLU A 7 14.99 12.93 13.85
N SER A 8 13.74 13.24 13.51
CA SER A 8 13.29 13.47 12.14
C SER A 8 12.62 14.84 12.04
N LYS A 9 12.78 15.50 10.90
CA LYS A 9 12.15 16.80 10.62
C LYS A 9 11.05 16.61 9.59
N LEU A 10 9.84 17.00 9.94
CA LEU A 10 8.69 17.01 9.04
C LEU A 10 8.35 18.45 8.70
N ARG A 11 8.26 18.75 7.40
CA ARG A 11 7.76 20.03 6.91
C ARG A 11 6.28 19.88 6.61
N ILE A 12 5.46 20.70 7.26
CA ILE A 12 4.02 20.67 7.16
C ILE A 12 3.56 22.03 6.66
N GLN A 13 2.73 22.05 5.63
CA GLN A 13 2.05 23.27 5.20
C GLN A 13 0.83 23.48 6.08
N VAL A 14 0.79 24.59 6.80
CA VAL A 14 -0.35 25.00 7.61
C VAL A 14 -0.81 26.36 7.10
N SER A 15 -1.94 26.35 6.39
CA SER A 15 -2.45 27.52 5.65
C SER A 15 -1.41 28.03 4.63
N ALA A 16 -1.01 29.30 4.69
CA ALA A 16 -0.03 29.90 3.78
C ALA A 16 1.42 29.84 4.31
N LYS A 17 1.69 29.06 5.37
CA LYS A 17 3.03 29.00 6.00
C LYS A 17 3.53 27.56 6.09
N THR A 18 4.81 27.40 5.79
CA THR A 18 5.52 26.14 6.02
C THR A 18 6.08 26.12 7.43
N VAL A 19 5.65 25.15 8.23
CA VAL A 19 6.17 24.91 9.58
C VAL A 19 7.06 23.67 9.54
N THR A 20 8.21 23.71 10.21
CA THR A 20 9.06 22.54 10.39
C THR A 20 8.89 22.03 11.81
N VAL A 21 8.44 20.78 11.96
CA VAL A 21 8.29 20.08 13.23
C VAL A 21 9.45 19.09 13.37
N THR A 22 10.09 19.07 14.54
CA THR A 22 11.13 18.07 14.85
C THR A 22 10.53 17.01 15.78
N CYS A 23 10.60 15.74 15.38
CA CYS A 23 10.10 14.61 16.15
C CYS A 23 11.30 13.78 16.64
N ARG A 24 11.43 13.62 17.96
CA ARG A 24 12.45 12.75 18.58
C ARG A 24 11.78 11.50 19.14
N GLN A 25 12.16 10.33 18.64
CA GLN A 25 11.59 9.06 19.07
C GLN A 25 12.58 7.91 18.96
N ILE A 26 12.36 6.84 19.71
CA ILE A 26 13.06 5.58 19.48
C ILE A 26 12.58 5.05 18.11
N PRO A 27 13.49 4.65 17.19
CA PRO A 27 13.12 4.17 15.85
C PRO A 27 12.57 2.75 15.90
N LEU A 28 11.50 2.55 16.66
CA LEU A 28 10.77 1.31 16.81
C LEU A 28 9.30 1.57 16.50
N THR A 29 8.73 0.69 15.68
CA THR A 29 7.30 0.66 15.40
C THR A 29 6.80 -0.75 15.70
N PRO A 30 5.60 -0.91 16.28
CA PRO A 30 4.95 -2.22 16.34
C PRO A 30 4.85 -2.78 14.91
N ALA A 31 5.46 -3.94 14.67
CA ALA A 31 5.55 -4.52 13.32
C ALA A 31 4.48 -5.59 13.06
N TYR A 32 3.60 -5.85 14.03
CA TYR A 32 2.62 -6.93 13.93
C TYR A 32 1.44 -6.57 13.01
N ALA A 33 1.16 -5.28 12.84
CA ALA A 33 0.17 -4.76 11.90
C ALA A 33 0.74 -3.50 11.26
N PHE A 34 0.63 -3.41 9.93
CA PHE A 34 1.04 -2.24 9.17
C PHE A 34 0.09 -2.05 8.00
N THR A 35 0.04 -0.82 7.49
CA THR A 35 -0.82 -0.46 6.37
C THR A 35 -0.29 -1.03 5.06
N ASP A 36 -1.17 -1.17 4.08
CA ASP A 36 -0.83 -1.49 2.69
C ASP A 36 0.28 -0.59 2.13
N TYR A 37 0.23 0.72 2.40
CA TYR A 37 1.27 1.67 2.02
C TYR A 37 2.65 1.33 2.62
N ARG A 38 2.70 0.86 3.88
CA ARG A 38 3.96 0.45 4.52
C ARG A 38 4.43 -0.92 4.06
N ALA A 39 3.49 -1.79 3.67
CA ALA A 39 3.76 -3.11 3.12
C ALA A 39 4.25 -3.08 1.67
N GLN A 40 4.00 -1.98 0.94
CA GLN A 40 4.28 -1.88 -0.48
C GLN A 40 5.76 -2.19 -0.80
N GLY A 41 5.98 -3.10 -1.75
CA GLY A 41 7.32 -3.55 -2.15
C GLY A 41 7.94 -4.63 -1.26
N GLN A 42 7.26 -5.07 -0.21
CA GLN A 42 7.73 -6.17 0.64
C GLN A 42 7.02 -7.47 0.30
N THR A 43 7.74 -8.60 0.36
CA THR A 43 7.16 -9.95 0.31
C THR A 43 7.17 -10.53 1.71
N LEU A 44 6.03 -11.04 2.15
CA LEU A 44 5.81 -11.52 3.51
C LEU A 44 5.45 -13.01 3.47
N ASN A 45 6.10 -13.80 4.32
CA ASN A 45 5.94 -15.26 4.31
C ASN A 45 4.53 -15.71 4.72
N HIS A 46 3.93 -15.03 5.70
CA HIS A 46 2.56 -15.30 6.16
C HIS A 46 1.89 -13.99 6.53
N VAL A 47 0.68 -13.76 6.04
CA VAL A 47 -0.05 -12.51 6.27
C VAL A 47 -1.52 -12.76 6.57
N ILE A 48 -2.06 -11.93 7.45
CA ILE A 48 -3.49 -11.77 7.66
C ILE A 48 -3.85 -10.39 7.12
N VAL A 49 -4.75 -10.34 6.14
CA VAL A 49 -5.17 -9.10 5.48
C VAL A 49 -6.55 -8.69 5.99
N ASP A 50 -6.67 -7.45 6.44
CA ASP A 50 -7.96 -6.84 6.75
C ASP A 50 -8.42 -5.97 5.57
N LEU A 51 -9.49 -6.42 4.89
CA LEU A 51 -10.15 -5.71 3.80
C LEU A 51 -11.50 -5.09 4.24
N GLY A 52 -11.76 -5.01 5.54
CA GLY A 52 -12.98 -4.40 6.03
C GLY A 52 -13.02 -2.90 5.74
N ARG A 53 -14.22 -2.38 5.49
CA ARG A 53 -14.43 -0.97 5.19
C ARG A 53 -13.95 -0.08 6.37
N PRO A 54 -13.08 0.91 6.14
CA PRO A 54 -12.60 1.78 7.20
C PRO A 54 -13.72 2.70 7.71
N PRO A 55 -13.66 3.17 8.98
CA PRO A 55 -14.67 4.08 9.54
C PRO A 55 -14.80 5.40 8.76
N THR A 56 -13.71 5.83 8.13
CA THR A 56 -13.65 7.03 7.29
C THR A 56 -12.85 6.73 6.02
N GLY A 57 -13.31 7.25 4.88
CA GLY A 57 -12.69 7.01 3.57
C GLY A 57 -13.30 5.82 2.84
N LYS A 58 -12.62 5.38 1.78
CA LYS A 58 -12.99 4.20 0.99
C LYS A 58 -11.77 3.32 0.80
N LEU A 59 -11.98 2.01 0.89
CA LEU A 59 -11.01 1.03 0.43
C LEU A 59 -11.21 0.86 -1.07
N THR A 60 -10.13 0.98 -1.86
CA THR A 60 -10.19 0.78 -3.32
C THR A 60 -9.67 -0.61 -3.71
N ALA A 61 -10.06 -1.07 -4.89
CA ALA A 61 -9.54 -2.32 -5.47
C ALA A 61 -7.99 -2.33 -5.49
N PHE A 62 -7.36 -1.18 -5.73
CA PHE A 62 -5.91 -1.04 -5.74
C PHE A 62 -5.29 -1.27 -4.34
N ASN A 63 -5.87 -0.69 -3.28
CA ASN A 63 -5.40 -0.94 -1.92
C ASN A 63 -5.50 -2.43 -1.55
N ALA A 64 -6.61 -3.05 -1.94
CA ALA A 64 -6.83 -4.47 -1.73
C ALA A 64 -5.80 -5.33 -2.50
N TYR A 65 -5.54 -5.00 -3.76
CA TYR A 65 -4.51 -5.64 -4.56
C TYR A 65 -3.11 -5.51 -3.94
N VAL A 66 -2.73 -4.31 -3.48
CA VAL A 66 -1.44 -4.09 -2.81
C VAL A 66 -1.30 -4.99 -1.59
N ALA A 67 -2.34 -5.09 -0.76
CA ALA A 67 -2.33 -5.93 0.44
C ALA A 67 -2.29 -7.44 0.13
N LEU A 68 -3.09 -7.89 -0.84
CA LEU A 68 -3.16 -9.30 -1.24
C LEU A 68 -1.86 -9.78 -1.91
N SER A 69 -1.24 -8.92 -2.73
CA SER A 69 0.00 -9.22 -3.47
C SER A 69 1.26 -9.30 -2.58
N ARG A 70 1.14 -9.09 -1.26
CA ARG A 70 2.28 -9.23 -0.33
C ARG A 70 2.58 -10.68 0.03
N SER A 71 1.64 -11.59 -0.20
CA SER A 71 1.79 -13.02 0.04
C SER A 71 2.18 -13.77 -1.23
N SER A 72 2.92 -14.86 -1.08
CA SER A 72 3.33 -15.74 -2.18
C SER A 72 2.23 -16.68 -2.68
N GLY A 73 1.14 -16.87 -1.93
CA GLY A 73 0.08 -17.78 -2.32
C GLY A 73 -1.04 -17.92 -1.30
N ARG A 74 -1.99 -18.82 -1.61
CA ARG A 74 -3.20 -19.07 -0.82
C ARG A 74 -2.90 -19.63 0.57
N ASP A 75 -1.89 -20.51 0.67
CA ASP A 75 -1.54 -21.14 1.95
C ASP A 75 -0.95 -20.14 2.95
N SER A 76 -0.30 -19.10 2.45
CA SER A 76 0.37 -18.04 3.22
C SER A 76 -0.50 -16.81 3.51
N ILE A 77 -1.72 -16.71 2.95
CA ILE A 77 -2.63 -15.58 3.15
C ILE A 77 -3.92 -15.99 3.86
N ARG A 78 -4.39 -15.17 4.80
CA ARG A 78 -5.73 -15.27 5.40
C ARG A 78 -6.41 -13.92 5.39
N LEU A 79 -7.72 -13.91 5.25
CA LEU A 79 -8.54 -12.71 5.45
C LEU A 79 -8.98 -12.65 6.92
N LEU A 80 -8.87 -11.47 7.54
CA LEU A 80 -9.27 -11.28 8.93
C LEU A 80 -10.80 -11.34 9.11
N ARG A 81 -11.53 -10.84 8.11
CA ARG A 81 -12.99 -10.72 8.07
C ARG A 81 -13.47 -10.57 6.63
N ASP A 82 -14.77 -10.66 6.44
CA ASP A 82 -15.43 -10.40 5.16
C ASP A 82 -15.21 -8.95 4.70
N PHE A 83 -15.37 -8.74 3.40
CA PHE A 83 -15.21 -7.47 2.71
C PHE A 83 -16.36 -7.22 1.74
N ASP A 84 -16.46 -5.98 1.26
CA ASP A 84 -17.49 -5.55 0.31
C ASP A 84 -17.21 -6.14 -1.09
N GLU A 85 -18.14 -6.89 -1.68
CA GLU A 85 -17.93 -7.54 -2.99
C GLU A 85 -17.65 -6.52 -4.10
N ASP A 86 -18.22 -5.32 -3.98
CA ASP A 86 -18.00 -4.19 -4.90
C ASP A 86 -16.52 -3.83 -5.04
N LEU A 87 -15.69 -4.20 -4.06
CA LEU A 87 -14.25 -3.97 -4.04
C LEU A 87 -13.52 -4.60 -5.22
N PHE A 88 -14.00 -5.73 -5.75
CA PHE A 88 -13.37 -6.44 -6.88
C PHE A 88 -14.26 -6.55 -8.12
N THR A 89 -15.51 -6.08 -8.06
CA THR A 89 -16.43 -6.09 -9.21
C THR A 89 -16.57 -4.71 -9.86
N THR A 90 -16.05 -3.65 -9.22
CA THR A 90 -15.99 -2.32 -9.81
C THR A 90 -14.96 -2.29 -10.95
N VAL A 91 -15.40 -1.83 -12.12
CA VAL A 91 -14.54 -1.69 -13.31
C VAL A 91 -13.36 -0.75 -13.00
N PRO A 92 -12.14 -1.10 -13.43
CA PRO A 92 -10.99 -0.21 -13.34
C PRO A 92 -11.22 1.14 -14.02
N SER A 93 -10.36 2.11 -13.73
CA SER A 93 -10.40 3.39 -14.43
C SER A 93 -10.05 3.18 -15.91
N GLU A 94 -10.88 3.70 -16.82
CA GLU A 94 -10.64 3.67 -18.27
C GLU A 94 -9.23 4.18 -18.64
N ALA A 95 -8.80 5.28 -18.02
CA ALA A 95 -7.44 5.81 -18.22
C ALA A 95 -6.29 4.85 -17.82
N LEU A 96 -6.52 3.92 -16.89
CA LEU A 96 -5.54 2.88 -16.54
C LEU A 96 -5.56 1.74 -17.56
N GLU A 97 -6.74 1.37 -18.06
CA GLU A 97 -6.87 0.36 -19.11
C GLU A 97 -6.22 0.82 -20.41
N ASP A 98 -6.42 2.08 -20.79
CA ASP A 98 -5.76 2.71 -21.94
C ASP A 98 -4.22 2.69 -21.80
N GLU A 99 -3.73 2.97 -20.59
CA GLU A 99 -2.29 2.96 -20.31
C GLU A 99 -1.71 1.54 -20.34
N ASP A 100 -2.40 0.54 -19.79
CA ASP A 100 -2.00 -0.86 -19.86
C ASP A 100 -1.94 -1.33 -21.33
N ALA A 101 -2.95 -0.99 -22.15
CA ALA A 101 -2.95 -1.29 -23.58
C ALA A 101 -1.77 -0.61 -24.31
N ARG A 102 -1.47 0.64 -23.98
CA ARG A 102 -0.31 1.37 -24.53
C ARG A 102 1.01 0.69 -24.15
N LEU A 103 1.14 0.22 -22.91
CA LEU A 103 2.33 -0.47 -22.41
C LEU A 103 2.52 -1.85 -23.06
N GLU A 104 1.44 -2.59 -23.31
CA GLU A 104 1.51 -3.87 -24.04
C GLU A 104 2.02 -3.71 -25.47
N VAL A 105 1.53 -2.68 -26.18
CA VAL A 105 2.02 -2.35 -27.53
C VAL A 105 3.50 -2.02 -27.50
N LEU A 106 3.95 -1.23 -26.51
CA LEU A 106 5.36 -0.87 -26.36
C LEU A 106 6.24 -2.08 -26.05
N ASP A 107 5.81 -2.96 -25.14
CA ASP A 107 6.52 -4.20 -24.81
C ASP A 107 6.72 -5.08 -26.06
N GLN A 108 5.67 -5.27 -26.87
CA GLN A 108 5.77 -6.02 -28.13
C GLN A 108 6.77 -5.41 -29.12
N MET A 109 6.85 -4.09 -29.21
CA MET A 109 7.83 -3.41 -30.08
C MET A 109 9.28 -3.60 -29.59
N THR A 110 9.49 -3.63 -28.28
CA THR A 110 10.84 -3.70 -27.68
C THR A 110 11.39 -5.12 -27.51
N ARG A 111 10.56 -6.16 -27.58
CA ARG A 111 11.00 -7.57 -27.46
C ARG A 111 11.82 -8.12 -28.65
N GLY A 112 11.99 -7.32 -29.71
CA GLY A 112 12.68 -7.71 -30.95
C GLY A 112 14.10 -7.13 -31.13
N GLU A 113 14.63 -6.38 -30.16
CA GLU A 113 16.04 -5.94 -30.10
C GLU A 113 16.87 -6.84 -29.17
#